data_AF-A0AAD6KA09-F1
#
_entry.id   AF-A0AAD6KA09-F1
#
_cell.length_a   1.000
_cell.length_b   1.000
_cell.length_c   1.000
_cell.angle_alpha   90.00
_cell.angle_beta   90.00
_cell.angle_gamma   90.00
#
_symmetry.space_group_name_H-M   'P 1'
#
loop_
_entity.id
_entity.type
_entity.pdbx_description
1 polymer ?
#
loop_
_entity_poly.entity_id
_entity_poly.type
_entity_poly.pdbx_seq_one_letter_code
_entity_poly.pdbx_strand_id
1 'polypeptide(L)'
;MLYVSKMIPASDKGRFFAFGRVFSGKVTTGLKVRIMGPNYVPGEKKDLYVKSVQRTVIWMGKKQETVEDVPCGNTVALVGLDQFITKNATLTNEKEVDAHPIRAMKFSVSPVVRVAVQCKVASDLPKLVEGLKRLAKSDPMVVCSIEESGEHIIAGAGELHLEICLKDLQDDFMGGAEIIKSDPVVSFRETVLEKSCRVVMSKSPNKHNRLYMEARPMEEGLAEAIDDGRVGPRDDPKNRAKILSEEFGWDKDLAKKIWCFGLRRRGQTWLWICARECSTLMKSRILLLLVSSGLQRKVCWLKKTCEESALKCVMWFFMLMPFTEVVVRSFLLPGGLSMPPS
;
A
#
# COMPACT_ATOMS: atom_id res chain seq x y z
N MET A 1 -14.75 -4.89 22.28
CA MET A 1 -13.85 -4.31 21.26
C MET A 1 -12.39 -4.47 21.69
N LEU A 2 -11.57 -5.08 20.84
CA LEU A 2 -10.14 -5.32 21.06
C LEU A 2 -9.37 -4.89 19.81
N TYR A 3 -8.16 -4.39 19.97
CA TYR A 3 -7.27 -4.05 18.87
C TYR A 3 -6.00 -4.89 18.91
N VAL A 4 -5.76 -5.65 17.85
CA VAL A 4 -4.54 -6.42 17.65
C VAL A 4 -3.52 -5.55 16.96
N SER A 5 -2.39 -5.30 17.62
CA SER A 5 -1.32 -4.43 17.14
C SER A 5 -0.15 -5.19 16.55
N LYS A 6 0.14 -6.40 17.05
CA LYS A 6 1.29 -7.21 16.63
C LYS A 6 0.96 -8.70 16.67
N MET A 7 1.53 -9.46 15.74
CA MET A 7 1.54 -10.91 15.78
C MET A 7 2.89 -11.36 16.34
N ILE A 8 2.87 -12.23 17.34
CA ILE A 8 4.10 -12.76 17.95
C ILE A 8 4.20 -14.25 17.60
N PRO A 9 5.31 -14.71 17.01
CA PRO A 9 5.49 -16.13 16.73
C PRO A 9 5.53 -16.93 18.04
N ALA A 10 4.87 -18.08 18.05
CA ALA A 10 4.98 -19.04 19.15
C ALA A 10 6.26 -19.87 19.00
N SER A 11 6.77 -20.41 20.12
CA SER A 11 7.84 -21.41 20.09
C SER A 11 7.45 -22.68 19.32
N ASP A 12 6.14 -22.98 19.27
CA ASP A 12 5.58 -24.04 18.46
C ASP A 12 5.51 -23.59 17.00
N LYS A 13 6.44 -24.13 16.18
CA LYS A 13 6.64 -23.81 14.76
C LYS A 13 5.32 -23.80 13.99
N GLY A 14 4.79 -22.59 13.74
CA GLY A 14 3.67 -22.37 12.81
C GLY A 14 2.45 -21.63 13.38
N ARG A 15 2.39 -21.34 14.68
CA ARG A 15 1.28 -20.57 15.26
C ARG A 15 1.73 -19.17 15.68
N PHE A 16 0.84 -18.19 15.49
CA PHE A 16 1.02 -16.83 15.97
C PHE A 16 0.03 -16.50 17.06
N PHE A 17 0.51 -15.76 18.05
CA PHE A 17 -0.30 -15.08 19.04
C PHE A 17 -0.67 -13.70 18.51
N ALA A 18 -1.96 -13.40 18.46
CA ALA A 18 -2.44 -12.05 18.17
C ALA A 18 -2.38 -11.23 19.48
N PHE A 19 -1.40 -10.34 19.59
CA PHE A 19 -1.21 -9.50 20.75
C PHE A 19 -1.95 -8.16 20.58
N GLY A 20 -2.73 -7.80 21.58
CA GLY A 20 -3.58 -6.63 21.52
C GLY A 20 -4.06 -6.14 22.87
N ARG A 21 -4.80 -5.04 22.84
CA ARG A 21 -5.43 -4.44 24.02
C ARG A 21 -6.94 -4.52 23.95
N VAL A 22 -7.56 -4.88 25.07
CA VAL A 22 -9.02 -4.85 25.23
C VAL A 22 -9.45 -3.42 25.54
N PHE A 23 -10.18 -2.79 24.64
CA PHE A 23 -10.70 -1.43 24.84
C PHE A 23 -12.04 -1.42 25.56
N SER A 24 -12.92 -2.36 25.23
CA SER A 24 -14.26 -2.44 25.82
C SER A 24 -14.74 -3.88 25.89
N GLY A 25 -15.48 -4.21 26.95
CA GLY A 25 -15.98 -5.55 27.25
C GLY A 25 -14.92 -6.47 27.84
N LYS A 26 -15.19 -7.77 27.79
CA LYS A 26 -14.30 -8.83 28.24
C LYS A 26 -14.11 -9.85 27.11
N VAL A 27 -12.91 -10.43 27.02
CA VAL A 27 -12.62 -11.51 26.08
C VAL A 27 -12.53 -12.81 26.85
N THR A 28 -13.31 -13.79 26.44
CA THR A 28 -13.36 -15.12 27.07
C THR A 28 -12.91 -16.18 26.06
N THR A 29 -12.26 -17.23 26.55
CA THR A 29 -11.91 -18.39 25.74
C THR A 29 -13.18 -19.01 25.11
N GLY A 30 -13.14 -19.34 23.82
CA GLY A 30 -14.27 -19.89 23.06
C GLY A 30 -15.22 -18.86 22.45
N LEU A 31 -15.08 -17.57 22.78
CA LEU A 31 -15.97 -16.52 22.27
C LEU A 31 -15.80 -16.32 20.77
N LYS A 32 -16.93 -16.24 20.04
CA LYS A 32 -16.95 -15.92 18.60
C LYS A 32 -16.74 -14.42 18.40
N VAL A 33 -15.61 -14.08 17.80
CA VAL A 33 -15.23 -12.71 17.47
C VAL A 33 -15.33 -12.44 15.98
N ARG A 34 -15.76 -11.23 15.67
CA ARG A 34 -15.74 -10.65 14.34
C ARG A 34 -14.41 -9.92 14.16
N ILE A 35 -13.64 -10.34 13.16
CA ILE A 35 -12.33 -9.79 12.80
C ILE A 35 -12.52 -8.82 11.64
N MET A 36 -12.15 -7.56 11.86
CA MET A 36 -12.11 -6.51 10.84
C MET A 36 -10.66 -6.22 10.48
N GLY A 37 -10.30 -6.45 9.22
CA GLY A 37 -8.98 -6.12 8.69
C GLY A 37 -8.74 -4.61 8.49
N PRO A 38 -7.52 -4.20 8.12
CA PRO A 38 -7.14 -2.79 7.97
C PRO A 38 -7.84 -2.07 6.81
N ASN A 39 -8.35 -2.82 5.83
CA ASN A 39 -9.05 -2.27 4.67
C ASN A 39 -10.57 -2.37 4.79
N TYR A 40 -11.06 -2.85 5.93
CA TYR A 40 -12.48 -2.99 6.16
C TYR A 40 -13.17 -1.62 6.08
N VAL A 41 -14.18 -1.51 5.21
CA VAL A 41 -15.06 -0.36 5.14
C VAL A 41 -16.43 -0.81 5.67
N PRO A 42 -17.05 -0.08 6.63
CA PRO A 42 -18.37 -0.41 7.13
C PRO A 42 -19.37 -0.60 5.98
N GLY A 43 -20.06 -1.75 5.98
CA GLY A 43 -21.02 -2.14 4.94
C GLY A 43 -20.48 -3.09 3.87
N GLU A 44 -19.16 -3.17 3.68
CA GLU A 44 -18.57 -4.21 2.82
C GLU A 44 -18.38 -5.52 3.60
N LYS A 45 -18.40 -6.67 2.89
CA LYS A 45 -18.06 -8.00 3.46
C LYS A 45 -16.61 -8.40 3.20
N LYS A 46 -15.83 -7.56 2.53
CA LYS A 46 -14.42 -7.80 2.23
C LYS A 46 -13.58 -7.57 3.49
N ASP A 47 -12.57 -8.39 3.74
CA ASP A 47 -11.73 -8.36 4.95
C ASP A 47 -12.51 -8.51 6.27
N LEU A 48 -13.63 -9.24 6.23
CA LEU A 48 -14.44 -9.56 7.39
C LEU A 48 -14.49 -11.07 7.63
N TYR A 49 -14.09 -11.50 8.82
CA TYR A 49 -14.07 -12.91 9.21
C TYR A 49 -14.71 -13.10 10.58
N VAL A 50 -15.44 -14.20 10.78
CA VAL A 50 -16.01 -14.56 12.09
C VAL A 50 -15.40 -15.87 12.53
N LYS A 51 -14.70 -15.86 13.66
CA LYS A 51 -14.00 -17.02 14.21
C LYS A 51 -14.03 -17.03 15.74
N SER A 52 -13.96 -18.22 16.33
CA SER A 52 -13.84 -18.38 17.76
C SER A 52 -12.39 -18.20 18.22
N VAL A 53 -12.21 -17.53 19.36
CA VAL A 53 -10.94 -17.47 20.07
C VAL A 53 -10.69 -18.83 20.71
N GLN A 54 -9.57 -19.49 20.41
CA GLN A 54 -9.28 -20.81 20.96
C GLN A 54 -8.77 -20.75 22.40
N ARG A 55 -7.86 -19.82 22.69
CA ARG A 55 -7.29 -19.59 24.03
C ARG A 55 -6.93 -18.12 24.21
N THR A 56 -7.17 -17.61 25.40
CA THR A 56 -6.67 -16.31 25.90
C THR A 56 -5.46 -16.53 26.79
N VAL A 57 -4.39 -15.78 26.55
CA VAL A 57 -3.12 -15.89 27.27
C VAL A 57 -2.68 -14.51 27.75
N ILE A 58 -2.22 -14.44 28.98
CA ILE A 58 -1.48 -13.28 29.50
C ILE A 58 0.02 -13.56 29.35
N TRP A 59 0.71 -12.58 28.78
CA TRP A 59 2.14 -12.70 28.50
C TRP A 59 2.96 -11.98 29.56
N MET A 60 3.74 -12.75 30.32
CA MET A 60 4.67 -12.25 31.33
C MET A 60 6.12 -12.50 30.87
N GLY A 61 6.50 -11.86 29.75
CA GLY A 61 7.81 -11.99 29.14
C GLY A 61 8.11 -13.41 28.65
N LYS A 62 8.86 -14.19 29.44
CA LYS A 62 9.17 -15.60 29.11
C LYS A 62 8.03 -16.55 29.47
N LYS A 63 7.22 -16.22 30.49
CA LYS A 63 6.11 -17.06 30.95
C LYS A 63 4.82 -16.68 30.24
N GLN A 64 4.05 -17.70 29.87
CA GLN A 64 2.73 -17.57 29.25
C GLN A 64 1.73 -18.28 30.16
N GLU A 65 0.72 -17.55 30.62
CA GLU A 65 -0.33 -18.11 31.46
C GLU A 65 -1.66 -18.04 30.73
N THR A 66 -2.33 -19.18 30.60
CA THR A 66 -3.67 -19.26 30.03
C THR A 66 -4.67 -18.78 31.06
N VAL A 67 -5.53 -17.85 30.67
CA VAL A 67 -6.57 -17.28 31.55
C VAL A 67 -7.92 -17.46 30.86
N GLU A 68 -8.97 -17.70 31.63
CA GLU A 68 -10.32 -17.94 31.09
C GLU A 68 -10.92 -16.67 30.46
N ASP A 69 -10.80 -15.54 31.16
CA ASP A 69 -11.28 -14.24 30.71
C ASP A 69 -10.34 -13.08 31.03
N VAL A 70 -10.37 -12.06 30.18
CA VAL A 70 -9.57 -10.83 30.34
C VAL A 70 -10.49 -9.61 30.25
N PRO A 71 -10.54 -8.75 31.30
CA PRO A 71 -11.37 -7.55 31.30
C PRO A 71 -10.77 -6.42 30.45
N CYS A 72 -11.54 -5.35 30.28
CA CYS A 72 -11.11 -4.15 29.57
C CYS A 72 -9.90 -3.48 30.24
N GLY A 73 -9.14 -2.74 29.44
CA GLY A 73 -7.92 -2.05 29.88
C GLY A 73 -6.65 -2.89 29.75
N ASN A 74 -6.76 -4.22 29.88
CA ASN A 74 -5.63 -5.15 29.86
C ASN A 74 -5.18 -5.53 28.44
N THR A 75 -3.92 -5.96 28.35
CA THR A 75 -3.34 -6.57 27.14
C THR A 75 -3.50 -8.08 27.17
N VAL A 76 -3.80 -8.67 26.02
CA VAL A 76 -4.05 -10.11 25.88
C VAL A 76 -3.39 -10.63 24.61
N ALA A 77 -2.92 -11.88 24.67
CA ALA A 77 -2.50 -12.67 23.53
C ALA A 77 -3.60 -13.68 23.19
N LEU A 78 -4.08 -13.65 21.95
CA LEU A 78 -5.13 -14.55 21.46
C LEU A 78 -4.55 -15.62 20.55
N VAL A 79 -5.03 -16.85 20.71
CA VAL A 79 -4.67 -18.00 19.87
C VAL A 79 -5.83 -18.36 18.94
N GLY A 80 -5.51 -18.71 17.69
CA GLY A 80 -6.48 -19.21 16.70
C GLY A 80 -7.00 -18.17 15.70
N LEU A 81 -6.45 -16.95 15.70
CA LEU A 81 -6.82 -15.85 14.78
C LEU A 81 -5.71 -15.53 13.75
N ASP A 82 -4.66 -16.35 13.70
CA ASP A 82 -3.45 -16.17 12.92
C ASP A 82 -3.67 -16.15 11.40
N GLN A 83 -4.60 -16.94 10.89
CA GLN A 83 -4.86 -17.03 9.45
C GLN A 83 -5.51 -15.77 8.88
N PHE A 84 -6.32 -15.07 9.68
CA PHE A 84 -7.17 -13.97 9.23
C PHE A 84 -6.53 -12.59 9.46
N ILE A 85 -5.61 -12.51 10.41
CA ILE A 85 -4.92 -11.27 10.75
C ILE A 85 -3.61 -11.21 9.96
N THR A 86 -3.44 -10.14 9.20
CA THR A 86 -2.16 -9.85 8.52
C THR A 86 -1.24 -9.03 9.43
N LYS A 87 -1.50 -7.73 9.62
CA LYS A 87 -0.64 -6.84 10.42
C LYS A 87 -1.33 -6.34 11.68
N ASN A 88 -2.55 -5.89 11.51
CA ASN A 88 -3.40 -5.41 12.58
C ASN A 88 -4.84 -5.79 12.25
N ALA A 89 -5.65 -5.87 13.29
CA ALA A 89 -7.07 -6.14 13.15
C ALA A 89 -7.81 -5.55 14.34
N THR A 90 -9.05 -5.15 14.10
CA THR A 90 -9.98 -4.79 15.16
C THR A 90 -10.94 -5.96 15.37
N LEU A 91 -11.06 -6.41 16.61
CA LEU A 91 -11.95 -7.51 17.00
C LEU A 91 -13.17 -6.96 17.74
N THR A 92 -14.34 -7.40 17.33
CA THR A 92 -15.62 -7.04 17.95
C THR A 92 -16.47 -8.28 18.19
N ASN A 93 -17.57 -8.12 18.92
CA ASN A 93 -18.55 -9.20 19.07
C ASN A 93 -19.31 -9.41 17.76
N GLU A 94 -19.76 -10.64 17.52
CA GLU A 94 -20.56 -11.00 16.33
C GLU A 94 -21.84 -10.17 16.20
N LYS A 95 -22.46 -9.82 17.33
CA LYS A 95 -23.73 -9.08 17.40
C LYS A 95 -23.59 -7.58 17.10
N GLU A 96 -22.38 -7.03 17.13
CA GLU A 96 -22.13 -5.60 16.92
C GLU A 96 -21.90 -5.34 15.42
N VAL A 97 -22.98 -5.03 14.70
CA VAL A 97 -22.95 -4.81 13.26
C VAL A 97 -22.35 -3.45 12.90
N ASP A 98 -22.60 -2.44 13.73
CA ASP A 98 -22.24 -1.02 13.50
C ASP A 98 -20.83 -0.64 13.98
N ALA A 99 -20.03 -1.62 14.40
CA ALA A 99 -18.70 -1.35 14.90
C ALA A 99 -17.75 -0.91 13.76
N HIS A 100 -17.01 0.16 14.02
CA HIS A 100 -16.03 0.71 13.08
C HIS A 100 -14.62 0.17 13.38
N PRO A 101 -13.80 -0.10 12.36
CA PRO A 101 -12.42 -0.54 12.56
C PRO A 101 -11.58 0.61 13.14
N ILE A 102 -10.68 0.27 14.05
CA ILE A 102 -9.71 1.22 14.57
C ILE A 102 -8.69 1.53 13.47
N ARG A 103 -8.33 2.81 13.35
CA ARG A 103 -7.37 3.29 12.35
C ARG A 103 -6.03 2.56 12.53
N ALA A 104 -5.52 2.01 11.44
CA ALA A 104 -4.20 1.40 11.42
C ALA A 104 -3.12 2.39 11.91
N MET A 105 -2.16 1.88 12.69
CA MET A 105 -0.99 2.66 13.11
C MET A 105 -0.27 3.24 11.88
N LYS A 106 0.00 4.54 11.94
CA LYS A 106 0.91 5.19 11.01
C LYS A 106 2.33 4.99 11.54
N PHE A 107 3.18 4.36 10.75
CA PHE A 107 4.61 4.34 11.04
C PHE A 107 5.23 5.62 10.52
N SER A 108 6.08 6.25 11.34
CA SER A 108 6.80 7.47 10.95
C SER A 108 7.82 7.20 9.84
N VAL A 109 8.31 5.97 9.75
CA VAL A 109 9.31 5.55 8.77
C VAL A 109 8.65 4.70 7.69
N SER A 110 8.99 4.94 6.43
CA SER A 110 8.64 4.05 5.32
C SER A 110 9.77 3.05 5.08
N PRO A 111 9.49 1.79 4.69
CA PRO A 111 10.54 0.89 4.26
C PRO A 111 11.14 1.40 2.94
N VAL A 112 12.42 1.74 2.94
CA VAL A 112 13.12 2.34 1.78
C VAL A 112 14.09 1.34 1.14
N VAL A 113 14.76 0.55 1.96
CA VAL A 113 15.79 -0.40 1.52
C VAL A 113 15.12 -1.71 1.10
N ARG A 114 15.45 -2.20 -0.08
CA ARG A 114 14.90 -3.40 -0.72
C ARG A 114 16.03 -4.39 -0.96
N VAL A 115 15.75 -5.67 -0.72
CA VAL A 115 16.64 -6.79 -1.02
C VAL A 115 15.83 -7.85 -1.76
N ALA A 116 16.36 -8.33 -2.88
CA ALA A 116 15.82 -9.48 -3.58
C ALA A 116 16.32 -10.77 -2.90
N VAL A 117 15.40 -11.70 -2.74
CA VAL A 117 15.58 -12.94 -1.98
C VAL A 117 15.18 -14.12 -2.85
N GLN A 118 16.09 -15.07 -3.00
CA GLN A 118 15.87 -16.27 -3.79
C GLN A 118 16.27 -17.52 -2.99
N CYS A 119 15.60 -18.63 -3.25
CA CYS A 119 16.00 -19.92 -2.68
C CYS A 119 17.22 -20.45 -3.44
N LYS A 120 18.22 -20.98 -2.71
CA LYS A 120 19.32 -21.70 -3.37
C LYS A 120 18.85 -23.00 -4.03
N VAL A 121 17.89 -23.68 -3.40
CA VAL A 121 17.27 -24.90 -3.92
C VAL A 121 15.84 -24.60 -4.35
N ALA A 122 15.52 -24.90 -5.61
CA ALA A 122 14.19 -24.60 -6.18
C ALA A 122 13.04 -25.35 -5.47
N SER A 123 13.30 -26.50 -4.85
CA SER A 123 12.30 -27.27 -4.10
C SER A 123 11.79 -26.56 -2.84
N ASP A 124 12.54 -25.60 -2.31
CA ASP A 124 12.20 -24.87 -1.08
C ASP A 124 11.43 -23.56 -1.33
N LEU A 125 11.14 -23.23 -2.60
CA LEU A 125 10.31 -22.09 -2.97
C LEU A 125 8.96 -21.99 -2.20
N PRO A 126 8.16 -23.05 -2.02
CA PRO A 126 6.93 -22.96 -1.25
C PRO A 126 7.18 -22.58 0.23
N LYS A 127 8.30 -23.03 0.81
CA LYS A 127 8.69 -22.67 2.17
C LYS A 127 9.09 -21.21 2.27
N LEU A 128 9.79 -20.67 1.27
CA LEU A 128 10.11 -19.24 1.20
C LEU A 128 8.85 -18.39 1.09
N VAL A 129 7.90 -18.75 0.21
CA VAL A 129 6.64 -18.00 0.07
C VAL A 129 5.83 -18.02 1.37
N GLU A 130 5.79 -19.16 2.06
CA GLU A 130 5.14 -19.24 3.37
C GLU A 130 5.90 -18.43 4.43
N GLY A 131 7.23 -18.52 4.45
CA GLY A 131 8.09 -17.78 5.37
C GLY A 131 7.97 -16.26 5.20
N LEU A 132 7.94 -15.77 3.96
CA LEU A 132 7.72 -14.36 3.65
C LEU A 132 6.34 -13.88 4.11
N LYS A 133 5.29 -14.71 3.98
CA LYS A 133 3.95 -14.39 4.51
C LYS A 133 3.95 -14.32 6.04
N ARG A 134 4.74 -15.18 6.70
CA ARG A 134 4.89 -15.21 8.16
C ARG A 134 5.69 -14.01 8.67
N LEU A 135 6.79 -13.66 8.01
CA LEU A 135 7.60 -12.48 8.29
C LEU A 135 6.79 -11.18 8.13
N ALA A 136 5.95 -11.09 7.10
CA ALA A 136 5.06 -9.94 6.90
C ALA A 136 3.98 -9.79 8.00
N LYS A 137 3.72 -10.84 8.78
CA LYS A 137 2.82 -10.81 9.95
C LYS A 137 3.55 -10.46 11.24
N SER A 138 4.76 -10.99 11.45
CA SER A 138 5.56 -10.70 12.64
C SER A 138 5.98 -9.24 12.70
N ASP A 139 6.46 -8.70 11.58
CA ASP A 139 6.97 -7.33 11.51
C ASP A 139 6.06 -6.40 10.71
N PRO A 140 5.50 -5.37 11.36
CA PRO A 140 4.54 -4.51 10.69
C PRO A 140 5.20 -3.59 9.65
N MET A 141 6.51 -3.34 9.78
CA MET A 141 7.30 -2.50 8.89
C MET A 141 7.69 -3.18 7.59
N VAL A 142 7.93 -4.49 7.63
CA VAL A 142 8.37 -5.26 6.46
C VAL A 142 7.27 -5.28 5.41
N VAL A 143 7.66 -5.05 4.16
CA VAL A 143 6.80 -5.23 3.01
C VAL A 143 7.44 -6.27 2.11
N CYS A 144 6.77 -7.42 2.02
CA CYS A 144 7.13 -8.46 1.07
C CYS A 144 6.29 -8.27 -0.20
N SER A 145 6.94 -8.08 -1.34
CA SER A 145 6.32 -8.02 -2.66
C SER A 145 6.89 -9.09 -3.57
N ILE A 146 6.12 -9.46 -4.58
CA ILE A 146 6.56 -10.32 -5.68
C ILE A 146 6.51 -9.44 -6.92
N GLU A 147 7.64 -9.29 -7.61
CA GLU A 147 7.71 -8.55 -8.87
C GLU A 147 7.25 -9.40 -10.05
N GLU A 148 6.93 -8.75 -11.16
CA GLU A 148 6.51 -9.43 -12.40
C GLU A 148 7.61 -10.32 -12.99
N SER A 149 8.88 -10.03 -12.66
CA SER A 149 10.04 -10.87 -12.93
C SER A 149 10.02 -12.23 -12.21
N GLY A 150 9.15 -12.39 -11.21
CA GLY A 150 9.09 -13.56 -10.35
C GLY A 150 10.04 -13.50 -9.15
N GLU A 151 10.75 -12.38 -8.96
CA GLU A 151 11.63 -12.18 -7.81
C GLU A 151 10.84 -11.80 -6.55
N HIS A 152 11.29 -12.33 -5.41
CA HIS A 152 10.73 -11.97 -4.10
C HIS A 152 11.54 -10.86 -3.47
N ILE A 153 10.87 -9.77 -3.10
CA ILE A 153 11.54 -8.61 -2.54
C ILE A 153 11.07 -8.35 -1.13
N ILE A 154 12.04 -8.10 -0.26
CA ILE A 154 11.83 -7.69 1.12
C ILE A 154 12.24 -6.23 1.23
N ALA A 155 11.29 -5.37 1.59
CA ALA A 155 11.54 -3.97 1.90
C ALA A 155 11.54 -3.75 3.42
N GLY A 156 12.58 -3.08 3.92
CA GLY A 156 12.80 -2.76 5.33
C GLY A 156 13.11 -1.28 5.57
N ALA A 157 13.08 -0.87 6.84
CA ALA A 157 13.35 0.52 7.23
C ALA A 157 14.84 0.90 7.07
N GLY A 158 15.75 -0.06 7.23
CA GLY A 158 17.20 0.15 7.12
C GLY A 158 17.96 -1.18 7.07
N GLU A 159 19.27 -1.11 6.99
CA GLU A 159 20.17 -2.27 6.82
C GLU A 159 20.09 -3.25 7.99
N LEU A 160 20.26 -2.76 9.22
CA LEU A 160 20.17 -3.59 10.43
C LEU A 160 18.82 -4.31 10.55
N HIS A 161 17.74 -3.62 10.19
CA HIS A 161 16.40 -4.21 10.23
C HIS A 161 16.29 -5.34 9.20
N LEU A 162 16.82 -5.16 7.99
CA LEU A 162 16.84 -6.21 6.97
C LEU A 162 17.71 -7.40 7.38
N GLU A 163 18.86 -7.17 8.01
CA GLU A 163 19.72 -8.26 8.49
C GLU A 163 19.02 -9.15 9.52
N ILE A 164 18.27 -8.54 10.45
CA ILE A 164 17.49 -9.29 11.44
C ILE A 164 16.36 -10.04 10.74
N CYS A 165 15.60 -9.38 9.86
CA CYS A 165 14.51 -10.03 9.13
C CYS A 165 14.98 -11.20 8.26
N LEU A 166 16.17 -11.12 7.66
CA LEU A 166 16.75 -12.20 6.87
C LEU A 166 17.19 -13.38 7.74
N LYS A 167 17.77 -13.12 8.92
CA LYS A 167 18.09 -14.16 9.90
C LYS A 167 16.83 -14.87 10.39
N ASP A 168 15.80 -14.11 10.77
CA ASP A 168 14.51 -14.66 11.20
C ASP A 168 13.84 -15.50 10.08
N LEU A 169 13.96 -15.05 8.82
CA LEU A 169 13.48 -15.80 7.66
C LEU A 169 14.20 -17.13 7.49
N GLN A 170 15.52 -17.15 7.62
CA GLN A 170 16.34 -18.34 7.45
C GLN A 170 16.15 -19.32 8.61
N ASP A 171 16.26 -18.86 9.86
CA ASP A 171 16.31 -19.71 11.04
C ASP A 171 14.90 -20.17 11.48
N ASP A 172 13.97 -19.24 11.63
CA ASP A 172 12.65 -19.52 12.23
C ASP A 172 11.62 -20.00 11.20
N PHE A 173 11.59 -19.37 10.02
CA PHE A 173 10.51 -19.56 9.06
C PHE A 173 10.82 -20.61 7.98
N MET A 174 12.07 -20.68 7.51
CA MET A 174 12.52 -21.66 6.50
C MET A 174 13.21 -22.90 7.12
N GLY A 175 13.45 -22.89 8.44
CA GLY A 175 14.01 -24.03 9.16
C GLY A 175 15.46 -24.34 8.80
N GLY A 176 16.25 -23.31 8.48
CA GLY A 176 17.67 -23.41 8.17
C GLY A 176 17.99 -23.59 6.67
N ALA A 177 17.02 -23.47 5.77
CA ALA A 177 17.29 -23.55 4.34
C ALA A 177 18.09 -22.33 3.85
N GLU A 178 19.06 -22.57 2.96
CA GLU A 178 19.96 -21.53 2.47
C GLU A 178 19.27 -20.58 1.48
N ILE A 179 19.44 -19.28 1.73
CA ILE A 179 18.84 -18.19 0.96
C ILE A 179 19.95 -17.39 0.27
N ILE A 180 19.73 -17.05 -1.00
CA ILE A 180 20.58 -16.12 -1.75
C ILE A 180 19.97 -14.72 -1.61
N LYS A 181 20.76 -13.76 -1.14
CA LYS A 181 20.38 -12.36 -0.98
C LYS A 181 21.14 -11.49 -1.99
N SER A 182 20.44 -10.53 -2.59
CA SER A 182 21.08 -9.47 -3.37
C SER A 182 21.66 -8.38 -2.47
N ASP A 183 22.44 -7.49 -3.06
CA ASP A 183 22.83 -6.26 -2.39
C ASP A 183 21.59 -5.37 -2.13
N PRO A 184 21.60 -4.62 -1.01
CA PRO A 184 20.50 -3.72 -0.66
C PRO A 184 20.43 -2.54 -1.63
N VAL A 185 19.26 -2.34 -2.24
CA VAL A 185 18.98 -1.23 -3.15
C VAL A 185 17.92 -0.33 -2.54
N VAL A 186 18.03 0.97 -2.76
CA VAL A 186 17.02 1.94 -2.31
C VAL A 186 15.91 2.13 -3.34
N SER A 187 14.69 2.30 -2.86
CA SER A 187 13.57 2.68 -3.73
C SER A 187 13.71 4.13 -4.21
N PHE A 188 13.81 4.31 -5.52
CA PHE A 188 13.80 5.63 -6.13
C PHE A 188 12.37 6.16 -6.26
N ARG A 189 12.24 7.49 -6.27
CA ARG A 189 10.99 8.19 -6.58
C ARG A 189 11.24 9.15 -7.72
N GLU A 190 10.23 9.31 -8.56
CA GLU A 190 10.29 10.23 -9.68
C GLU A 190 9.56 11.54 -9.36
N THR A 191 10.16 12.65 -9.77
CA THR A 191 9.57 13.99 -9.69
C THR A 191 9.69 14.70 -11.03
N VAL A 192 8.88 15.74 -11.20
CA VAL A 192 8.92 16.61 -12.38
C VAL A 192 9.51 17.94 -11.94
N LEU A 193 10.58 18.38 -12.61
CA LEU A 193 11.24 19.65 -12.32
C LEU A 193 10.64 20.83 -13.09
N GLU A 194 10.27 20.59 -14.35
CA GLU A 194 9.77 21.64 -15.24
C GLU A 194 8.40 21.31 -15.80
N LYS A 195 7.69 22.36 -16.19
CA LYS A 195 6.42 22.23 -16.89
C LYS A 195 6.64 21.50 -18.22
N SER A 196 5.78 20.53 -18.52
CA SER A 196 5.87 19.77 -19.78
C SER A 196 5.71 20.70 -21.00
N CYS A 197 6.62 20.58 -21.98
CA CYS A 197 6.64 21.45 -23.17
C CYS A 197 5.42 21.28 -24.09
N ARG A 198 4.74 20.12 -24.04
CA ARG A 198 3.57 19.81 -24.88
C ARG A 198 2.43 19.27 -24.04
N VAL A 199 1.21 19.68 -24.36
CA VAL A 199 0.01 19.05 -23.82
C VAL A 199 -0.18 17.71 -24.51
N VAL A 200 -0.16 16.63 -23.74
CA VAL A 200 -0.29 15.26 -24.26
C VAL A 200 -1.78 14.91 -24.39
N MET A 201 -2.16 14.37 -25.55
CA MET A 201 -3.52 13.89 -25.81
C MET A 201 -3.60 12.37 -25.67
N SER A 202 -4.59 11.93 -24.90
CA SER A 202 -5.02 10.55 -24.77
C SER A 202 -6.34 10.30 -25.47
N LYS A 203 -6.45 9.25 -26.27
CA LYS A 203 -7.74 8.75 -26.78
C LYS A 203 -8.09 7.41 -26.12
N SER A 204 -9.36 7.23 -25.74
CA SER A 204 -9.83 5.89 -25.37
C SER A 204 -9.87 4.98 -26.61
N PRO A 205 -9.80 3.64 -26.46
CA PRO A 205 -9.92 2.71 -27.58
C PRO A 205 -11.23 2.86 -28.35
N ASN A 206 -12.30 3.23 -27.65
CA ASN A 206 -13.60 3.54 -28.26
C ASN A 206 -13.58 4.87 -29.05
N LYS A 207 -12.45 5.59 -29.11
CA LYS A 207 -12.22 6.87 -29.82
C LYS A 207 -13.12 8.06 -29.41
N HIS A 208 -14.13 7.83 -28.58
CA HIS A 208 -15.09 8.85 -28.13
C HIS A 208 -14.53 9.81 -27.06
N ASN A 209 -13.62 9.34 -26.20
CA ASN A 209 -13.09 10.16 -25.12
C ASN A 209 -11.68 10.62 -25.46
N ARG A 210 -11.44 11.92 -25.33
CA ARG A 210 -10.11 12.53 -25.44
C ARG A 210 -9.78 13.23 -24.14
N LEU A 211 -8.61 12.93 -23.57
CA LEU A 211 -8.10 13.60 -22.37
C LEU A 211 -6.84 14.37 -22.74
N TYR A 212 -6.73 15.58 -22.24
CA TYR A 212 -5.55 16.43 -22.39
C TYR A 212 -4.94 16.65 -21.01
N MET A 213 -3.64 16.39 -20.88
CA MET A 213 -2.93 16.53 -19.61
C MET A 213 -1.60 17.25 -19.81
N GLU A 214 -1.23 18.02 -18.80
CA GLU A 214 0.03 18.74 -18.70
C GLU A 214 0.57 18.51 -17.29
N ALA A 215 1.86 18.23 -17.16
CA ALA A 215 2.52 18.03 -15.87
C ALA A 215 3.27 19.30 -15.47
N ARG A 216 3.24 19.64 -14.19
CA ARG A 216 3.96 20.77 -13.60
C ARG A 216 4.58 20.36 -12.27
N PRO A 217 5.75 20.92 -11.91
CA PRO A 217 6.29 20.80 -10.57
C PRO A 217 5.30 21.35 -9.54
N MET A 218 5.37 20.83 -8.31
CA MET A 218 4.64 21.39 -7.18
C MET A 218 5.48 22.48 -6.52
N GLU A 219 4.80 23.45 -5.90
CA GLU A 219 5.45 24.45 -5.06
C GLU A 219 6.15 23.77 -3.86
N GLU A 220 7.25 24.36 -3.42
CA GLU A 220 8.02 23.86 -2.29
C GLU A 220 7.17 23.81 -1.00
N GLY A 221 7.37 22.79 -0.18
CA GLY A 221 6.62 22.58 1.07
C GLY A 221 5.18 22.06 0.91
N LEU A 222 4.57 22.13 -0.28
CA LEU A 222 3.21 21.63 -0.49
C LEU A 222 3.13 20.11 -0.30
N ALA A 223 4.15 19.37 -0.74
CA ALA A 223 4.22 17.92 -0.56
C ALA A 223 4.23 17.51 0.92
N GLU A 224 4.99 18.24 1.75
CA GLU A 224 5.10 17.99 3.19
C GLU A 224 3.80 18.31 3.93
N ALA A 225 3.15 19.43 3.58
CA ALA A 225 1.86 19.81 4.17
C ALA A 225 0.75 18.77 3.92
N ILE A 226 0.80 18.05 2.79
CA ILE A 226 -0.14 16.97 2.50
C ILE A 226 0.20 15.71 3.31
N ASP A 227 1.49 15.40 3.51
CA ASP A 227 1.92 14.26 4.33
C ASP A 227 1.57 14.43 5.81
N ASP A 228 1.78 15.63 6.34
CA ASP A 228 1.35 16.03 7.68
C ASP A 228 -0.18 15.93 7.84
N GLY A 229 -0.90 16.05 6.72
CA GLY A 229 -2.34 16.01 6.67
C GLY A 229 -3.00 17.35 7.00
N ARG A 230 -2.28 18.47 6.84
CA ARG A 230 -2.85 19.83 6.86
C ARG A 230 -3.82 20.04 5.69
N VAL A 231 -3.53 19.41 4.56
CA VAL A 231 -4.37 19.45 3.36
C VAL A 231 -4.81 18.03 2.98
N GLY A 232 -6.09 17.72 3.22
CA GLY A 232 -6.68 16.41 2.99
C GLY A 232 -7.74 16.37 1.88
N PRO A 233 -8.05 15.18 1.34
CA PRO A 233 -9.18 14.98 0.43
C PRO A 233 -10.55 15.16 1.09
N ARG A 234 -10.62 15.02 2.43
CA ARG A 234 -11.87 15.08 3.22
C ARG A 234 -12.24 16.49 3.65
N ASP A 235 -11.30 17.44 3.56
CA ASP A 235 -11.55 18.81 3.99
C ASP A 235 -12.44 19.54 2.99
N ASP A 236 -13.23 20.48 3.50
CA ASP A 236 -14.11 21.28 2.66
C ASP A 236 -13.31 21.99 1.55
N PRO A 237 -13.76 21.91 0.27
CA PRO A 237 -13.05 22.52 -0.85
C PRO A 237 -12.78 24.02 -0.67
N LYS A 238 -13.62 24.73 0.08
CA LYS A 238 -13.45 26.15 0.39
C LYS A 238 -12.30 26.40 1.37
N ASN A 239 -12.24 25.60 2.44
CA ASN A 239 -11.19 25.73 3.46
C ASN A 239 -9.83 25.32 2.87
N ARG A 240 -9.82 24.23 2.10
CA ARG A 240 -8.64 23.80 1.34
C ARG A 240 -8.14 24.87 0.38
N ALA A 241 -9.03 25.53 -0.36
CA ALA A 241 -8.65 26.58 -1.29
C ALA A 241 -8.07 27.81 -0.60
N LYS A 242 -8.53 28.14 0.61
CA LYS A 242 -7.95 29.22 1.42
C LYS A 242 -6.52 28.91 1.82
N ILE A 243 -6.29 27.74 2.43
CA ILE A 243 -4.95 27.27 2.84
C ILE A 243 -3.98 27.27 1.64
N LEU A 244 -4.42 26.73 0.49
CA LEU A 244 -3.59 26.72 -0.71
C LEU A 244 -3.30 28.13 -1.26
N SER A 245 -4.23 29.07 -1.13
CA SER A 245 -4.00 30.45 -1.59
C SER A 245 -3.13 31.26 -0.64
N GLU A 246 -3.28 31.06 0.67
CA GLU A 246 -2.61 31.86 1.71
C GLU A 246 -1.17 31.36 1.94
N GLU A 247 -0.94 30.05 1.96
CA GLU A 247 0.39 29.47 2.24
C GLU A 247 1.22 29.24 0.97
N PHE A 248 0.58 28.87 -0.16
CA PHE A 248 1.28 28.43 -1.37
C PHE A 248 1.04 29.33 -2.59
N GLY A 249 0.31 30.45 -2.42
CA GLY A 249 0.06 31.41 -3.51
C GLY A 249 -0.79 30.87 -4.66
N TRP A 250 -1.57 29.80 -4.45
CA TRP A 250 -2.42 29.24 -5.50
C TRP A 250 -3.64 30.10 -5.78
N ASP A 251 -4.07 30.10 -7.04
CA ASP A 251 -5.35 30.69 -7.42
C ASP A 251 -6.51 29.91 -6.78
N LYS A 252 -7.41 30.66 -6.11
CA LYS A 252 -8.57 30.14 -5.38
C LYS A 252 -9.49 29.34 -6.28
N ASP A 253 -9.58 29.68 -7.56
CA ASP A 253 -10.47 29.00 -8.49
C ASP A 253 -9.86 27.71 -9.06
N LEU A 254 -8.54 27.64 -9.21
CA LEU A 254 -7.83 26.40 -9.50
C LEU A 254 -7.86 25.45 -8.30
N ALA A 255 -7.72 25.99 -7.08
CA ALA A 255 -7.69 25.19 -5.86
C ALA A 255 -9.05 24.51 -5.54
N LYS A 256 -10.18 25.14 -5.87
CA LYS A 256 -11.50 24.50 -5.74
C LYS A 256 -11.69 23.31 -6.69
N LYS A 257 -11.00 23.32 -7.85
CA LYS A 257 -11.13 22.31 -8.91
C LYS A 257 -10.28 21.06 -8.67
N ILE A 258 -9.60 20.96 -7.52
CA ILE A 258 -8.80 19.79 -7.15
C ILE A 258 -9.72 18.59 -6.89
N TRP A 259 -9.53 17.51 -7.65
CA TRP A 259 -10.36 16.31 -7.57
C TRP A 259 -9.90 15.31 -6.52
N CYS A 260 -8.61 14.97 -6.53
CA CYS A 260 -8.02 14.01 -5.61
C CYS A 260 -6.56 14.33 -5.36
N PHE A 261 -6.09 13.88 -4.20
CA PHE A 261 -4.69 13.73 -3.91
C PHE A 261 -4.24 12.35 -4.42
N GLY A 262 -2.97 12.25 -4.81
CA GLY A 262 -2.38 11.00 -5.30
C GLY A 262 -2.46 9.84 -4.28
N LEU A 263 -1.87 8.71 -4.66
CA LEU A 263 -1.89 7.47 -3.90
C LEU A 263 -1.63 7.68 -2.41
N ARG A 264 -2.61 7.31 -1.59
CA ARG A 264 -2.45 7.26 -0.14
C ARG A 264 -2.40 5.81 0.32
N ARG A 265 -1.30 5.12 -0.02
CA ARG A 265 -0.79 3.94 0.70
C ARG A 265 0.72 3.84 0.51
N ARG A 266 1.46 4.53 1.39
CA ARG A 266 2.91 4.42 1.59
C ARG A 266 3.75 4.80 0.36
N GLY A 267 4.14 6.07 0.29
CA GLY A 267 5.10 6.57 -0.69
C GLY A 267 4.56 7.79 -1.41
N GLN A 268 5.23 8.93 -1.24
CA GLN A 268 4.89 10.18 -1.89
C GLN A 268 4.89 9.99 -3.39
N THR A 269 3.73 10.17 -4.01
CA THR A 269 3.68 10.55 -5.41
C THR A 269 2.32 11.19 -5.68
N TRP A 270 2.24 12.49 -5.47
CA TRP A 270 1.02 13.25 -5.64
C TRP A 270 0.74 13.44 -7.14
N LEU A 271 -0.48 13.08 -7.59
CA LEU A 271 -0.97 13.55 -8.87
C LEU A 271 -2.08 14.56 -8.58
N TRP A 272 -1.90 15.77 -9.08
CA TRP A 272 -2.95 16.77 -9.14
C TRP A 272 -3.61 16.69 -10.51
N ILE A 273 -4.91 16.42 -10.54
CA ILE A 273 -5.71 16.68 -11.73
C ILE A 273 -6.35 18.05 -11.51
N CYS A 274 -5.68 19.09 -11.98
CA CYS A 274 -6.28 20.41 -12.11
C CYS A 274 -6.85 20.52 -13.51
N ALA A 275 -8.18 20.44 -13.63
CA ALA A 275 -8.84 20.72 -14.90
C ALA A 275 -8.79 22.23 -15.17
N ARG A 276 -7.86 22.67 -16.03
CA ARG A 276 -8.08 23.90 -16.80
C ARG A 276 -9.19 23.62 -17.82
N GLU A 277 -10.08 24.60 -17.98
CA GLU A 277 -11.38 24.53 -18.63
C GLU A 277 -11.53 23.48 -19.74
N CYS A 278 -12.50 22.58 -19.57
CA CYS A 278 -12.98 21.74 -20.65
C CYS A 278 -13.95 22.57 -21.50
N SER A 279 -13.47 23.10 -22.62
CA SER A 279 -14.24 23.91 -23.58
C SER A 279 -15.23 23.08 -24.43
N THR A 280 -15.71 21.95 -23.94
CA THR A 280 -16.83 21.21 -24.55
C THR A 280 -17.97 21.04 -23.55
N LEU A 281 -18.96 21.92 -23.71
CA LEU A 281 -20.35 21.89 -23.22
C LEU A 281 -20.61 21.44 -21.78
N MET A 282 -21.26 22.34 -21.03
CA MET A 282 -21.92 22.14 -19.73
C MET A 282 -22.98 21.00 -19.64
N LYS A 283 -23.02 20.03 -20.55
CA LYS A 283 -24.07 19.00 -20.60
C LYS A 283 -23.79 17.74 -19.78
N SER A 284 -22.65 17.58 -19.11
CA SER A 284 -22.41 16.31 -18.39
C SER A 284 -21.49 16.42 -17.18
N ARG A 285 -21.81 17.30 -16.22
CA ARG A 285 -21.11 17.32 -14.91
C ARG A 285 -21.15 15.95 -14.22
N ILE A 286 -22.24 15.20 -14.39
CA ILE A 286 -22.43 13.83 -13.88
C ILE A 286 -21.53 12.81 -14.61
N LEU A 287 -21.44 12.89 -15.94
CA LEU A 287 -20.55 12.01 -16.71
C LEU A 287 -19.08 12.32 -16.40
N LEU A 288 -18.73 13.59 -16.24
CA LEU A 288 -17.39 14.00 -15.82
C LEU A 288 -17.08 13.48 -14.41
N LEU A 289 -18.04 13.45 -13.49
CA LEU A 289 -17.89 12.86 -12.15
C LEU A 289 -17.69 11.33 -12.22
N LEU A 290 -18.46 10.63 -13.05
CA LEU A 290 -18.30 9.19 -13.29
C LEU A 290 -16.95 8.85 -13.94
N VAL A 291 -16.56 9.61 -14.96
CA VAL A 291 -15.24 9.48 -15.60
C VAL A 291 -14.13 9.88 -14.62
N SER A 292 -14.32 10.90 -13.79
CA SER A 292 -13.33 11.34 -12.80
C SER A 292 -13.12 10.28 -11.72
N SER A 293 -14.17 9.62 -11.22
CA SER A 293 -14.04 8.56 -10.22
C SER A 293 -13.38 7.31 -10.81
N GLY A 294 -13.69 6.97 -12.07
CA GLY A 294 -12.98 5.92 -12.82
C GLY A 294 -11.51 6.26 -13.09
N LEU A 295 -11.23 7.51 -13.47
CA LEU A 295 -9.89 8.03 -13.74
C LEU A 295 -9.06 8.09 -12.44
N GLN A 296 -9.65 8.56 -11.34
CA GLN A 296 -9.02 8.55 -10.01
C GLN A 296 -8.62 7.14 -9.60
N ARG A 297 -9.54 6.16 -9.71
CA ARG A 297 -9.24 4.76 -9.39
C ARG A 297 -8.12 4.21 -10.27
N LYS A 298 -8.14 4.49 -11.58
CA LYS A 298 -7.14 3.98 -12.53
C LYS A 298 -5.78 4.65 -12.39
N VAL A 299 -5.73 5.97 -12.25
CA VAL A 299 -4.48 6.72 -11.97
C VAL A 299 -3.86 6.25 -10.66
N CYS A 300 -4.68 6.06 -9.63
CA CYS A 300 -4.26 5.54 -8.35
C CYS A 300 -3.75 4.09 -8.49
N TRP A 301 -4.38 3.28 -9.35
CA TRP A 301 -3.94 1.91 -9.61
C TRP A 301 -2.65 1.82 -10.43
N LEU A 302 -2.47 2.60 -11.51
CA LEU A 302 -1.26 2.55 -12.34
C LEU A 302 0.00 2.95 -11.60
N LYS A 303 -0.14 3.95 -10.74
CA LYS A 303 0.98 4.42 -9.93
C LYS A 303 1.36 3.41 -8.83
N LYS A 304 0.54 2.37 -8.62
CA LYS A 304 0.80 1.25 -7.72
C LYS A 304 1.50 0.07 -8.41
N THR A 305 1.39 -0.05 -9.74
CA THR A 305 1.99 -1.15 -10.52
C THR A 305 3.35 -0.79 -11.13
N CYS A 306 3.62 0.48 -11.49
CA CYS A 306 4.98 0.90 -11.87
C CYS A 306 5.76 1.42 -10.66
N GLU A 307 6.62 0.60 -10.06
CA GLU A 307 7.64 1.09 -9.11
C GLU A 307 8.86 1.72 -9.80
N GLU A 308 8.98 1.67 -11.14
CA GLU A 308 10.18 2.13 -11.85
C GLU A 308 9.96 3.08 -13.04
N SER A 309 8.75 3.61 -13.29
CA SER A 309 8.64 4.68 -14.32
C SER A 309 7.29 5.38 -14.37
N ALA A 310 7.20 6.63 -13.90
CA ALA A 310 6.09 7.53 -14.20
C ALA A 310 6.03 7.88 -15.69
N LEU A 311 7.17 7.91 -16.40
CA LEU A 311 7.21 8.17 -17.85
C LEU A 311 6.84 6.96 -18.72
N LYS A 312 7.31 5.75 -18.39
CA LYS A 312 6.84 4.53 -19.08
C LYS A 312 5.39 4.20 -18.73
N CYS A 313 4.90 4.45 -17.51
CA CYS A 313 3.51 4.15 -17.14
C CYS A 313 2.47 5.04 -17.84
N VAL A 314 2.76 6.32 -18.13
CA VAL A 314 1.83 7.15 -18.93
C VAL A 314 1.73 6.62 -20.36
N MET A 315 2.80 6.02 -20.89
CA MET A 315 2.82 5.38 -22.22
C MET A 315 2.19 3.97 -22.20
N TRP A 316 2.42 3.18 -21.15
CA TRP A 316 1.81 1.86 -20.93
C TRP A 316 0.31 1.91 -20.63
N PHE A 317 -0.19 3.01 -20.05
CA PHE A 317 -1.63 3.26 -19.81
C PHE A 317 -2.48 3.14 -21.07
N PHE A 318 -1.88 3.28 -22.25
CA PHE A 318 -2.55 3.15 -23.54
C PHE A 318 -2.51 1.78 -24.17
N MET A 319 -1.54 0.93 -23.82
CA MET A 319 -1.36 -0.37 -24.45
C MET A 319 -2.24 -1.47 -23.85
N LEU A 320 -2.73 -1.31 -22.60
CA LEU A 320 -3.43 -2.36 -21.86
C LEU A 320 -4.96 -2.13 -21.71
N MET A 321 -5.62 -1.72 -22.79
CA MET A 321 -7.03 -2.09 -23.00
C MET A 321 -7.07 -3.32 -23.93
N PRO A 322 -8.05 -4.23 -23.75
CA PRO A 322 -7.83 -5.67 -23.76
C PRO A 322 -7.18 -6.22 -25.04
N PHE A 323 -6.29 -7.18 -24.80
CA PHE A 323 -5.52 -7.96 -25.77
C PHE A 323 -6.32 -8.46 -26.98
N THR A 324 -5.75 -8.24 -28.16
CA THR A 324 -5.55 -9.30 -29.17
C THR A 324 -4.13 -9.13 -29.73
N GLU A 325 -3.40 -10.23 -29.76
CA GLU A 325 -2.02 -10.49 -30.17
C GLU A 325 -1.44 -9.56 -31.25
N VAL A 326 -0.19 -9.11 -31.10
CA VAL A 326 0.86 -9.19 -32.15
C VAL A 326 2.26 -9.16 -31.50
N VAL A 327 2.95 -10.28 -31.67
CA VAL A 327 4.39 -10.58 -31.80
C VAL A 327 5.41 -9.44 -31.62
N VAL A 328 6.38 -9.76 -30.75
CA VAL A 328 7.67 -9.11 -30.48
C VAL A 328 8.52 -8.91 -31.73
N ARG A 329 9.10 -7.71 -31.93
CA ARG A 329 10.43 -7.58 -32.54
C ARG A 329 11.19 -6.39 -31.97
N SER A 330 12.21 -6.73 -31.19
CA SER A 330 13.28 -5.90 -30.64
C SER A 330 14.05 -5.18 -31.75
N PHE A 331 14.42 -3.92 -31.54
CA PHE A 331 15.65 -3.36 -32.11
C PHE A 331 16.25 -2.32 -31.15
N LEU A 332 17.37 -2.73 -30.54
CA LEU A 332 18.39 -1.87 -29.95
C LEU A 332 19.03 -1.03 -31.06
N LEU A 333 19.21 0.27 -30.81
CA LEU A 333 20.24 1.06 -31.48
C LEU A 333 21.60 0.75 -30.83
N PRO A 334 22.70 0.80 -31.59
CA PRO A 334 23.59 1.96 -31.45
C PRO A 334 24.06 2.46 -32.83
N GLY A 335 24.25 3.76 -33.04
CA GLY A 335 25.49 4.45 -32.68
C GLY A 335 26.31 4.66 -33.97
N GLY A 336 26.57 5.91 -34.33
CA GLY A 336 27.11 6.30 -35.63
C GLY A 336 28.60 6.07 -35.82
N LEU A 337 29.09 6.37 -37.04
CA LEU A 337 30.48 6.71 -37.33
C LEU A 337 30.62 7.24 -38.77
N SER A 338 31.22 8.43 -38.87
CA SER A 338 32.21 8.91 -39.86
C SER A 338 32.02 8.73 -41.39
N MET A 339 32.14 9.85 -42.14
CA MET A 339 32.68 9.92 -43.52
C MET A 339 34.15 9.40 -43.58
N PRO A 340 34.88 9.25 -44.74
CA PRO A 340 34.65 9.60 -46.17
C PRO A 340 35.07 8.41 -47.11
N PRO A 341 35.65 8.55 -48.35
CA PRO A 341 35.53 9.53 -49.45
C PRO A 341 35.14 8.90 -50.83
N SER A 342 34.69 9.71 -51.78
CA SER A 342 35.17 9.77 -53.19
C SER A 342 34.53 10.94 -53.92
#